data_AF-A0A6F8XPD6-F1
#
_entry.id   AF-A0A6F8XPD6-F1
#
_cell.length_a   1.000
_cell.length_b   1.000
_cell.length_c   1.000
_cell.angle_alpha   90.00
_cell.angle_beta   90.00
_cell.angle_gamma   90.00
#
_symmetry.space_group_name_H-M   'P 1'
#
loop_
_entity.id
_entity.type
_entity.pdbx_description
1 polymer ?
#
loop_
_entity_poly.entity_id
_entity_poly.type
_entity_poly.pdbx_seq_one_letter_code
_entity_poly.pdbx_strand_id
1 'polypeptide(L)'
;MSVGFPLPQASFTATLVPEPRPDGGLVLTSRSDLDQPGHYLTYIDPESGELTALAVHGFAERLDVYVRDGALRAEHAFWVFGLPFLVLHYEIRTKP
;
A
#
# COMPACT_ATOMS: atom_id res chain seq x y z
N MET A 1 5.53 -7.82 -4.08
CA MET A 1 4.23 -7.73 -4.82
C MET A 1 4.00 -6.26 -5.13
N SER A 2 3.50 -5.92 -6.32
CA SER A 2 3.16 -4.52 -6.68
C SER A 2 1.68 -4.28 -6.45
N VAL A 3 1.32 -3.24 -5.70
CA VAL A 3 -0.07 -2.85 -5.44
C VAL A 3 -0.29 -1.45 -6.02
N GLY A 4 -1.33 -1.31 -6.84
CA GLY A 4 -1.73 -0.05 -7.45
C GLY A 4 -3.05 0.47 -6.85
N PHE A 5 -3.04 1.68 -6.31
CA PHE A 5 -4.25 2.38 -5.86
C PHE A 5 -4.62 3.46 -6.89
N PRO A 6 -5.81 3.38 -7.51
CA PRO A 6 -6.26 4.43 -8.40
C PRO A 6 -6.59 5.69 -7.59
N LEU A 7 -6.08 6.81 -8.06
CA LEU A 7 -6.44 8.15 -7.61
C LEU A 7 -7.18 8.88 -8.75
N PRO A 8 -7.95 9.93 -8.47
CA PRO A 8 -8.47 10.78 -9.53
C PRO A 8 -7.30 11.29 -10.40
N GLN A 9 -7.28 10.89 -11.67
CA GLN A 9 -6.24 11.26 -12.66
C GLN A 9 -4.81 10.78 -12.36
N ALA A 10 -4.64 9.82 -11.43
CA ALA A 10 -3.32 9.29 -11.10
C ALA A 10 -3.39 7.82 -10.65
N SER A 11 -2.24 7.16 -10.60
CA SER A 11 -2.10 5.83 -10.00
C SER A 11 -0.93 5.84 -9.02
N PHE A 12 -1.14 5.19 -7.89
CA PHE A 12 -0.13 5.10 -6.84
C PHE A 12 0.33 3.66 -6.72
N THR A 13 1.60 3.40 -7.01
CA THR A 13 2.15 2.04 -7.06
C THR A 13 3.18 1.85 -5.97
N ALA A 14 3.04 0.79 -5.18
CA ALA A 14 3.98 0.46 -4.11
C ALA A 14 4.57 -0.94 -4.29
N THR A 15 5.85 -1.09 -3.97
CA THR A 15 6.49 -2.41 -3.85
C THR A 15 6.46 -2.87 -2.40
N LEU A 16 5.78 -3.98 -2.13
CA LEU A 16 5.63 -4.54 -0.79
C LEU A 16 6.35 -5.87 -0.63
N VAL A 17 7.03 -6.01 0.51
CA VAL A 17 7.66 -7.24 0.98
C VAL A 17 6.63 -8.06 1.76
N PRO A 18 6.41 -9.34 1.39
CA PRO A 18 5.57 -10.24 2.16
C PRO A 18 6.30 -10.79 3.37
N GLU A 19 5.64 -10.79 4.52
CA GLU A 19 6.13 -11.33 5.79
C GLU A 19 5.08 -12.28 6.40
N PRO A 20 5.49 -13.45 6.93
CA PRO A 20 4.57 -14.36 7.57
C PRO A 20 4.11 -13.82 8.93
N ARG A 21 2.83 -14.00 9.26
CA ARG A 21 2.33 -13.76 10.62
C ARG A 21 2.33 -15.05 11.45
N PRO A 22 2.53 -14.98 12.78
CA PRO A 22 2.47 -16.14 13.66
C PRO A 22 1.13 -16.89 13.64
N ASP A 23 0.03 -16.19 13.30
CA ASP A 23 -1.33 -16.73 13.24
C ASP A 23 -1.70 -17.32 11.86
N GLY A 24 -0.73 -17.47 10.95
CA GLY A 24 -0.96 -17.93 9.58
C GLY A 24 -1.50 -16.86 8.64
N GLY A 25 -1.60 -15.60 9.10
CA GLY A 25 -1.90 -14.44 8.26
C GLY A 25 -0.69 -13.95 7.44
N LEU A 26 -0.88 -12.82 6.77
CA LEU A 26 0.10 -12.21 5.87
C LEU A 26 0.27 -10.72 6.22
N VAL A 27 1.52 -10.27 6.34
CA VAL A 27 1.84 -8.83 6.31
C VAL A 27 2.45 -8.51 4.96
N LEU A 28 2.02 -7.41 4.34
CA LEU A 28 2.70 -6.77 3.22
C LEU A 28 3.18 -5.40 3.70
N THR A 29 4.47 -5.12 3.58
CA THR A 29 5.04 -3.86 4.08
C THR A 29 6.00 -3.23 3.08
N SER A 30 5.95 -1.91 2.97
CA SER A 30 6.95 -1.12 2.25
C SER A 30 8.12 -0.72 3.16
N ARG A 31 7.98 -0.85 4.49
CA ARG A 31 9.05 -0.59 5.45
C ARG A 31 10.02 -1.78 5.41
N SER A 32 11.05 -1.68 4.58
CA SER A 32 12.04 -2.75 4.37
C SER A 32 13.40 -2.17 4.01
N ASP A 33 14.45 -2.99 4.12
CA ASP A 33 15.82 -2.64 3.75
C ASP A 33 16.08 -2.78 2.23
N LEU A 34 15.04 -2.98 1.41
CA LEU A 34 15.18 -3.01 -0.04
C LEU A 34 15.69 -1.65 -0.54
N ASP A 35 16.41 -1.65 -1.66
CA ASP A 35 17.04 -0.44 -2.21
C ASP A 35 16.01 0.52 -2.85
N GLN A 36 14.83 0.00 -3.20
CA GLN A 36 13.69 0.78 -3.71
C GLN A 36 12.38 0.39 -3.00
N PRO A 37 12.25 0.59 -1.68
CA PRO A 37 10.97 0.49 -0.99
C PRO A 37 10.22 1.80 -1.30
N GLY A 38 9.38 1.78 -2.32
CA GLY A 38 8.98 3.02 -2.97
C GLY A 38 7.52 3.05 -3.36
N HIS A 39 6.95 4.23 -3.21
CA HIS A 39 5.63 4.58 -3.69
C HIS A 39 5.79 5.57 -4.84
N TYR A 40 5.31 5.18 -6.02
CA TYR A 40 5.39 5.99 -7.22
C TYR A 40 4.01 6.54 -7.52
N LEU A 41 3.90 7.86 -7.57
CA LEU A 41 2.72 8.52 -8.12
C LEU A 41 2.94 8.69 -9.61
N THR A 42 2.13 7.99 -10.42
CA THR A 42 2.06 8.22 -11.86
C THR A 42 0.87 9.13 -12.16
N TYR A 43 1.12 10.26 -12.84
CA TYR A 43 0.12 11.28 -13.14
C TYR A 43 0.40 11.92 -14.49
N ILE A 44 -0.59 12.62 -15.06
CA ILE A 44 -0.37 13.47 -16.24
C ILE A 44 0.01 14.85 -15.74
N ASP A 45 1.22 15.30 -16.09
CA ASP A 45 1.71 16.62 -15.70
C ASP A 45 0.84 17.73 -16.34
N PRO A 46 0.29 18.66 -15.56
CA PRO A 46 -0.70 19.61 -16.08
C PRO A 46 -0.09 20.71 -16.97
N GLU A 47 1.22 20.96 -16.88
CA GLU A 47 1.90 21.98 -17.68
C GLU A 47 2.35 21.41 -19.03
N SER A 48 2.93 20.21 -19.01
CA SER A 48 3.50 19.55 -20.20
C SER A 48 2.55 18.57 -20.87
N GLY A 49 1.57 18.02 -20.16
CA GLY A 49 0.68 16.95 -20.63
C GLY A 49 1.33 15.57 -20.66
N GLU A 50 2.53 15.41 -20.12
CA GLU A 50 3.29 14.16 -20.18
C GLU A 50 2.96 13.20 -19.02
N LEU A 51 3.03 11.89 -19.28
CA LEU A 51 2.98 10.88 -18.23
C LEU A 51 4.24 10.96 -17.38
N THR A 52 4.08 11.31 -16.11
CA THR A 52 5.17 11.53 -15.17
C THR A 52 5.07 10.56 -14.00
N ALA A 53 6.23 10.06 -13.53
CA ALA A 53 6.34 9.23 -12.34
C ALA A 53 7.17 9.95 -11.28
N LEU A 54 6.59 10.19 -10.10
CA LEU A 54 7.24 10.82 -8.97
C LEU A 54 7.45 9.81 -7.84
N ALA A 55 8.68 9.70 -7.35
CA ALA A 55 8.96 8.97 -6.12
C ALA A 55 8.45 9.76 -4.91
N VAL A 56 7.50 9.19 -4.16
CA VAL A 56 6.96 9.79 -2.94
C VAL A 56 7.79 9.35 -1.76
N HIS A 57 8.95 10.00 -1.60
CA HIS A 57 9.85 9.74 -0.48
C HIS A 57 9.17 10.00 0.86
N GLY A 58 9.35 9.08 1.81
CA GLY A 58 8.77 9.18 3.14
C GLY A 58 7.36 8.60 3.28
N PHE A 59 6.71 8.20 2.18
CA PHE A 59 5.47 7.43 2.29
C PHE A 59 5.80 5.98 2.64
N ALA A 60 5.06 5.43 3.59
CA ALA A 60 5.10 4.01 3.92
C ALA A 60 3.68 3.47 4.12
N GLU A 61 3.47 2.24 3.70
CA GLU A 61 2.27 1.46 3.99
C GLU A 61 2.60 0.08 4.57
N ARG A 62 1.64 -0.44 5.33
CA ARG A 62 1.62 -1.81 5.86
C ARG A 62 0.20 -2.35 5.81
N LEU A 63 -0.01 -3.42 5.04
CA LEU A 63 -1.24 -4.20 5.03
C LEU A 63 -1.04 -5.43 5.92
N ASP A 64 -1.94 -5.61 6.87
CA ASP A 64 -1.93 -6.70 7.82
C ASP A 64 -3.20 -7.53 7.66
N VAL A 65 -3.08 -8.75 7.12
CA VAL A 65 -4.20 -9.64 6.76
C VAL A 65 -4.27 -10.80 7.74
N TYR A 66 -5.43 -10.98 8.36
CA TYR A 66 -5.63 -11.99 9.40
C TYR A 66 -7.08 -12.51 9.44
N VAL A 67 -7.27 -13.68 10.04
CA VAL A 67 -8.60 -14.23 10.32
C VAL A 67 -9.00 -13.87 11.74
N ARG A 68 -10.20 -13.31 11.89
CA ARG A 68 -10.80 -13.02 13.20
C ARG A 68 -12.28 -13.34 13.17
N ASP A 69 -12.74 -14.09 14.16
CA ASP A 69 -14.14 -14.52 14.30
C ASP A 69 -14.66 -15.22 13.02
N GLY A 70 -13.80 -16.01 12.37
CA GLY A 70 -14.11 -16.72 11.12
C GLY A 70 -14.15 -15.84 9.86
N ALA A 71 -13.94 -14.54 9.97
CA ALA A 71 -13.91 -13.61 8.83
C ALA A 71 -12.46 -13.25 8.46
N LEU A 72 -12.19 -13.15 7.15
CA LEU A 72 -10.93 -12.61 6.64
C LEU A 72 -10.96 -11.08 6.74
N ARG A 73 -10.02 -10.51 7.48
CA ARG A 73 -9.93 -9.07 7.73
C ARG A 73 -8.56 -8.56 7.31
N ALA A 74 -8.47 -7.25 7.12
CA ALA A 74 -7.18 -6.61 7.01
C ALA A 74 -7.17 -5.19 7.60
N GLU A 75 -6.04 -4.80 8.18
CA GLU A 75 -5.75 -3.42 8.56
C GLU A 75 -4.69 -2.87 7.61
N HIS A 76 -4.96 -1.72 7.01
CA HIS A 76 -4.05 -1.08 6.09
C HIS A 76 -3.67 0.29 6.62
N ALA A 77 -2.46 0.39 7.17
CA ALA A 77 -1.96 1.58 7.81
C ALA A 77 -0.97 2.31 6.90
N PHE A 78 -1.06 3.65 6.90
CA PHE A 78 -0.26 4.54 6.09
C PHE A 78 0.46 5.60 6.93
N TRP A 79 1.68 5.93 6.53
CA TRP A 79 2.53 6.94 7.13
C TRP A 79 3.08 7.89 6.06
N VAL A 80 3.32 9.13 6.46
CA VAL A 80 4.09 10.12 5.70
C VAL A 80 5.19 10.68 6.59
N PHE A 81 6.44 10.60 6.15
CA PHE A 81 7.64 10.95 6.94
C PHE A 81 7.66 10.28 8.33
N GLY A 82 7.15 9.06 8.44
CA GLY A 82 7.05 8.32 9.70
C GLY A 82 5.85 8.69 10.59
N LEU A 83 5.04 9.69 10.22
CA LEU A 83 3.83 10.08 10.95
C LEU A 83 2.61 9.29 10.42
N PRO A 84 1.86 8.59 11.27
CA PRO A 84 0.66 7.88 10.84
C PRO A 84 -0.43 8.88 10.46
N PHE A 85 -1.12 8.67 9.34
CA PHE A 85 -2.18 9.59 8.91
C PHE A 85 -3.50 8.90 8.47
N LEU A 86 -3.47 7.61 8.13
CA LEU A 86 -4.66 6.87 7.72
C LEU A 86 -4.53 5.39 8.11
N VAL A 87 -5.64 4.81 8.57
CA VAL A 87 -5.80 3.36 8.72
C VAL A 87 -7.14 2.97 8.08
N LEU A 88 -7.12 2.00 7.18
CA LEU A 88 -8.31 1.40 6.58
C LEU A 88 -8.53 0.01 7.18
N HIS A 89 -9.76 -0.27 7.57
CA HIS A 89 -10.16 -1.59 8.06
C HIS A 89 -11.00 -2.27 6.98
N TYR A 90 -10.58 -3.45 6.55
CA TYR A 90 -11.25 -4.23 5.52
C TYR A 90 -11.83 -5.50 6.10
N GLU A 91 -12.98 -5.89 5.56
CA GLU A 91 -13.49 -7.25 5.62
C GLU A 91 -13.53 -7.78 4.19
N ILE A 92 -12.87 -8.91 3.95
CA ILE A 92 -12.68 -9.49 2.62
C ILE A 92 -13.64 -10.68 2.49
N ARG A 93 -14.50 -10.62 1.49
CA ARG A 93 -15.48 -11.67 1.19
C ARG A 93 -15.32 -12.13 -0.26
N THR A 94 -15.64 -13.39 -0.52
CA THR A 94 -15.76 -13.89 -1.89
C THR A 94 -16.86 -13.11 -2.62
N LYS A 95 -16.57 -12.70 -3.85
CA LYS A 95 -17.59 -12.11 -4.72
C LYS A 95 -18.68 -13.16 -5.03
N PRO A 96 -19.97 -12.78 -5.04
CA PRO A 96 -21.04 -13.67 -5.49
C PRO A 96 -20.93 -14.03 -6.98
#